data_AF-A0A2A9LSU2-F1
#
_entry.id   AF-A0A2A9LSU2-F1
#
_cell.length_a   1.000
_cell.length_b   1.000
_cell.length_c   1.000
_cell.angle_alpha   90.00
_cell.angle_beta   90.00
_cell.angle_gamma   90.00
#
_symmetry.space_group_name_H-M   'P 1'
#
loop_
_entity.id
_entity.type
_entity.pdbx_description
1 polymer ?
#
loop_
_entity_poly.entity_id
_entity_poly.type
_entity_poly.pdbx_seq_one_letter_code
_entity_poly.pdbx_strand_id
1 'polypeptide(L)'
;MAGHSLQAEYSMADVKKAPYYKPQKGLFGSELKEYKGAEGCIPLDTQKSVSFDRPAPGAKPPPAPPEPVSRAPKNPPQSAAPRPLPKTDPAIAKESPTQPESEVCENPPPFDLQDVPVAMDNLGWKVSARLARMWFAGAAHTYNDDPTSPQPLNDDNITLDWTLKFGSIRRKFEHLLANGIYSRRSVETATNIIRPFVKNLFLERSSTFNFNTSRLTRDLLKFHNDWQFQLLPIKNWETLENFTPTDLTGALANFNIYIAIGNVEISNEKYFKYDKSGNFYCINASGKITHIYAYVKDNYSFNGKQYLGHWNRHGVIIAPGSLLAGSSSPKHDSDIDIWSKSISKPVDTRKGLFRKLRKSDIYFPVYNADYVRWRERHQRGKDFMIYSKPVYLKLKKPIEINLGEICRLEPSDTLA
;
A
#
# COMPACT_ATOMS: atom_id res chain seq x y z
N MET A 1 -60.13 11.67 -41.66
CA MET A 1 -59.28 12.48 -40.77
C MET A 1 -58.73 11.57 -39.69
N ALA A 2 -57.53 11.03 -39.91
CA ALA A 2 -56.87 10.11 -39.00
C ALA A 2 -55.92 10.90 -38.09
N GLY A 3 -56.11 10.77 -36.77
CA GLY A 3 -55.24 11.37 -35.77
C GLY A 3 -53.92 10.61 -35.68
N HIS A 4 -52.82 11.30 -35.94
CA HIS A 4 -51.49 10.83 -35.61
C HIS A 4 -51.17 11.16 -34.15
N SER A 5 -51.07 10.12 -33.33
CA SER A 5 -50.42 10.16 -32.02
C SER A 5 -48.91 10.28 -32.24
N LEU A 6 -48.33 11.40 -31.81
CA LEU A 6 -46.89 11.58 -31.69
C LEU A 6 -46.39 10.72 -30.52
N GLN A 7 -45.82 9.55 -30.83
CA GLN A 7 -44.89 8.88 -29.94
C GLN A 7 -43.66 9.78 -29.80
N ALA A 8 -43.42 10.29 -28.59
CA ALA A 8 -42.17 10.91 -28.23
C ALA A 8 -41.07 9.84 -28.24
N GLU A 9 -40.27 9.81 -29.31
CA GLU A 9 -38.97 9.17 -29.29
C GLU A 9 -38.11 9.87 -28.22
N TYR A 10 -37.87 9.18 -27.11
CA TYR A 10 -36.78 9.53 -26.21
C TYR A 10 -35.46 9.40 -26.98
N SER A 11 -34.97 10.52 -27.50
CA SER A 11 -33.59 10.67 -27.94
C SER A 11 -32.67 10.38 -26.73
N MET A 12 -32.12 9.18 -26.66
CA MET A 12 -31.07 8.84 -25.69
C MET A 12 -29.83 9.65 -26.06
N ALA A 13 -29.58 10.72 -25.33
CA ALA A 13 -28.34 11.47 -25.43
C ALA A 13 -27.16 10.50 -25.25
N ASP A 14 -26.20 10.53 -26.17
CA ASP A 14 -24.91 9.86 -26.03
C ASP A 14 -24.29 10.33 -24.70
N VAL A 15 -24.21 9.44 -23.70
CA VAL A 15 -23.60 9.75 -22.40
C VAL A 15 -22.09 9.87 -22.60
N LYS A 16 -21.48 10.93 -22.06
CA LYS A 16 -20.04 11.16 -22.20
C LYS A 16 -19.26 10.03 -21.50
N LYS A 17 -18.38 9.36 -22.24
CA LYS A 17 -17.55 8.27 -21.72
C LYS A 17 -16.23 8.78 -21.15
N ALA A 18 -15.87 8.27 -19.98
CA ALA A 18 -14.59 8.56 -19.32
C ALA A 18 -13.52 7.56 -19.77
N PRO A 19 -12.28 8.01 -20.04
CA PRO A 19 -11.17 7.11 -20.38
C PRO A 19 -10.70 6.32 -19.17
N TYR A 20 -10.23 5.07 -19.33
CA TYR A 20 -9.68 4.28 -18.21
C TYR A 20 -8.54 3.38 -18.68
N TYR A 21 -7.75 2.93 -17.72
CA TYR A 21 -6.69 1.96 -17.93
C TYR A 21 -7.05 0.63 -17.29
N LYS A 22 -6.71 -0.47 -17.97
CA LYS A 22 -6.94 -1.82 -17.46
C LYS A 22 -5.68 -2.68 -17.58
N PRO A 23 -5.22 -3.30 -16.48
CA PRO A 23 -4.20 -4.34 -16.52
C PRO A 23 -4.71 -5.56 -17.31
N GLN A 24 -3.93 -6.01 -18.28
CA GLN A 24 -4.21 -7.21 -19.06
C GLN A 24 -2.93 -7.98 -19.38
N LYS A 25 -3.07 -9.24 -19.82
CA LYS A 25 -1.95 -10.02 -20.37
C LYS A 25 -1.75 -9.65 -21.84
N GLY A 26 -0.58 -9.12 -22.16
CA GLY A 26 -0.09 -8.92 -23.53
C GLY A 26 0.85 -10.04 -23.99
N LEU A 27 1.36 -9.92 -25.21
CA LEU A 27 2.26 -10.91 -25.83
C LEU A 27 3.59 -11.07 -25.07
N PHE A 28 4.08 -10.01 -24.43
CA PHE A 28 5.38 -9.96 -23.75
C PHE A 28 5.26 -9.79 -22.23
N GLY A 29 4.12 -10.20 -21.64
CA GLY A 29 3.85 -10.07 -20.21
C GLY A 29 2.69 -9.12 -19.91
N SER A 30 2.71 -8.48 -18.76
CA SER A 30 1.67 -7.54 -18.33
C SER A 30 1.69 -6.26 -19.18
N GLU A 31 0.50 -5.80 -19.57
CA GLU A 31 0.28 -4.57 -20.34
C GLU A 31 -0.85 -3.75 -19.72
N LEU A 32 -0.68 -2.43 -19.69
CA LEU A 32 -1.70 -1.50 -19.28
C LEU A 32 -2.36 -0.92 -20.53
N LYS A 33 -3.58 -1.39 -20.83
CA LYS A 33 -4.31 -0.93 -22.01
C LYS A 33 -5.18 0.28 -21.67
N GLU A 34 -5.03 1.34 -22.46
CA GLU A 34 -5.90 2.52 -22.43
C GLU A 34 -7.20 2.25 -23.22
N TYR A 35 -8.33 2.65 -22.65
CA TYR A 35 -9.65 2.65 -23.28
C TYR A 35 -10.22 4.06 -23.23
N LYS A 36 -10.56 4.64 -24.39
CA LYS A 36 -11.03 6.03 -24.51
C LYS A 36 -12.05 6.21 -25.63
N GLY A 37 -12.69 7.38 -25.68
CA GLY A 37 -13.73 7.67 -26.67
C GLY A 37 -14.88 6.66 -26.60
N ALA A 38 -15.21 6.03 -27.72
CA ALA A 38 -16.28 5.03 -27.81
C ALA A 38 -16.05 3.79 -26.92
N GLU A 39 -14.81 3.48 -26.54
CA GLU A 39 -14.47 2.35 -25.67
C GLU A 39 -14.33 2.73 -24.17
N GLY A 40 -14.52 4.00 -23.83
CA GLY A 40 -14.47 4.47 -22.44
C GLY A 40 -15.62 3.92 -21.57
N CYS A 41 -15.55 4.21 -20.27
CA CYS A 41 -16.56 3.79 -19.30
C CYS A 41 -17.61 4.88 -19.04
N ILE A 42 -18.80 4.48 -18.62
CA ILE A 42 -19.90 5.39 -18.30
C ILE A 42 -20.04 5.47 -16.77
N PRO A 43 -19.89 6.65 -16.15
CA PRO A 43 -20.22 6.84 -14.74
C PRO A 43 -21.69 6.58 -14.45
N LEU A 44 -21.98 5.92 -13.33
CA LEU A 44 -23.32 5.52 -12.94
C LEU A 44 -23.80 6.32 -11.72
N ASP A 45 -24.95 6.98 -11.85
CA ASP A 45 -25.65 7.58 -10.72
C ASP A 45 -26.51 6.52 -10.03
N THR A 46 -26.06 6.10 -8.86
CA THR A 46 -26.70 5.03 -8.10
C THR A 46 -26.60 5.29 -6.60
N GLN A 47 -27.57 4.79 -5.84
CA GLN A 47 -27.50 4.78 -4.37
C GLN A 47 -26.66 3.59 -3.85
N LYS A 48 -26.27 2.65 -4.70
CA LYS A 48 -25.47 1.48 -4.31
C LYS A 48 -23.98 1.80 -4.29
N SER A 49 -23.32 1.44 -3.21
CA SER A 49 -21.86 1.50 -3.05
C SER A 49 -21.28 0.11 -2.81
N VAL A 50 -19.98 0.03 -2.52
CA VAL A 50 -19.33 -1.21 -2.09
C VAL A 50 -20.09 -1.80 -0.90
N SER A 51 -20.51 -3.06 -1.01
CA SER A 51 -21.21 -3.79 0.06
C SER A 51 -20.21 -4.31 1.10
N PHE A 52 -20.68 -4.36 2.34
CA PHE A 52 -20.00 -4.98 3.48
C PHE A 52 -20.87 -6.05 4.13
N ASP A 53 -21.87 -6.57 3.41
CA ASP A 53 -22.88 -7.46 3.99
C ASP A 53 -22.37 -8.90 4.13
N ARG A 54 -21.36 -9.29 3.34
CA ARG A 54 -20.75 -10.61 3.50
C ARG A 54 -20.13 -10.71 4.90
N PRO A 55 -20.45 -11.76 5.67
CA PRO A 55 -19.81 -11.98 6.97
C PRO A 55 -18.30 -12.08 6.84
N ALA A 56 -17.58 -11.66 7.89
CA ALA A 56 -16.13 -11.82 7.93
C ALA A 56 -15.70 -13.30 7.81
N PRO A 57 -14.51 -13.60 7.26
CA PRO A 57 -14.03 -14.96 7.12
C PRO A 57 -14.02 -15.71 8.47
N GLY A 58 -14.65 -16.87 8.52
CA GLY A 58 -14.77 -17.68 9.74
C GLY A 58 -15.84 -17.23 10.74
N ALA A 59 -16.62 -16.18 10.44
CA ALA A 59 -17.79 -15.82 11.25
C ALA A 59 -18.89 -16.87 11.09
N LYS A 60 -19.56 -17.23 12.20
CA LYS A 60 -20.79 -18.01 12.12
C LYS A 60 -21.85 -17.17 11.41
N PRO A 61 -22.64 -17.73 10.47
CA PRO A 61 -23.75 -17.02 9.87
C PRO A 61 -24.66 -16.48 10.97
N PRO A 62 -25.20 -15.24 10.84
CA PRO A 62 -26.24 -14.81 11.74
C PRO A 62 -27.40 -15.81 11.71
N PRO A 63 -28.05 -16.09 12.85
CA PRO A 63 -29.22 -16.95 12.87
C PRO A 63 -30.25 -16.41 11.87
N ALA A 64 -30.90 -17.32 11.14
CA ALA A 64 -31.91 -16.95 10.17
C ALA A 64 -32.94 -16.01 10.85
N PRO A 65 -33.37 -14.92 10.19
CA PRO A 65 -34.42 -14.07 10.73
C PRO A 65 -35.63 -14.95 11.08
N PRO A 66 -36.29 -14.71 12.23
CA PRO A 66 -37.55 -15.38 12.50
C PRO A 66 -38.52 -15.12 11.34
N GLU A 67 -39.20 -16.16 10.86
CA GLU A 67 -40.15 -16.05 9.77
C GLU A 67 -41.11 -14.89 10.03
N PRO A 68 -41.36 -14.01 9.03
CA PRO A 68 -42.25 -12.89 9.23
C PRO A 68 -43.65 -13.41 9.53
N VAL A 69 -44.08 -13.25 10.77
CA VAL A 69 -45.47 -13.45 11.18
C VAL A 69 -46.31 -12.48 10.36
N SER A 70 -47.14 -13.03 9.48
CA SER A 70 -48.06 -12.30 8.61
C SER A 70 -48.89 -11.30 9.42
N ARG A 71 -48.65 -10.00 9.23
CA ARG A 71 -49.56 -8.94 9.69
C ARG A 71 -50.28 -8.35 8.49
N ALA A 72 -51.61 -8.35 8.61
CA ALA A 72 -52.58 -7.88 7.64
C ALA A 72 -52.38 -6.41 7.22
N PRO A 73 -52.86 -6.01 6.02
CA PRO A 73 -52.59 -4.71 5.45
C PRO A 73 -53.38 -3.60 6.15
N LYS A 74 -52.69 -2.50 6.51
CA LYS A 74 -53.32 -1.25 6.93
C LYS A 74 -53.34 -0.27 5.76
N ASN A 75 -54.50 0.36 5.58
CA ASN A 75 -54.86 1.28 4.50
C ASN A 75 -53.92 2.49 4.35
N PRO A 76 -53.81 3.07 3.13
CA PRO A 76 -52.97 4.22 2.85
C PRO A 76 -53.59 5.54 3.34
N PRO A 77 -52.79 6.54 3.77
CA PRO A 77 -53.27 7.89 4.00
C PRO A 77 -53.49 8.65 2.68
N GLN A 78 -54.54 9.46 2.67
CA GLN A 78 -55.01 10.28 1.57
C GLN A 78 -54.10 11.48 1.25
N SER A 79 -54.17 11.84 -0.03
CA SER A 79 -53.69 13.05 -0.71
C SER A 79 -53.91 14.37 0.06
N ALA A 80 -52.89 15.24 0.00
CA ALA A 80 -53.04 16.68 0.20
C ALA A 80 -52.52 17.43 -1.05
N ALA A 81 -53.28 18.43 -1.48
CA ALA A 81 -53.14 19.21 -2.70
C ALA A 81 -51.94 20.19 -2.70
N PRO A 82 -51.51 20.71 -3.87
CA PRO A 82 -50.28 21.49 -4.02
C PRO A 82 -50.44 22.96 -3.62
N ARG A 83 -49.39 23.57 -3.06
CA ARG A 83 -49.26 25.03 -2.91
C ARG A 83 -48.51 25.65 -4.09
N PRO A 84 -48.79 26.93 -4.45
CA PRO A 84 -48.34 27.52 -5.71
C PRO A 84 -46.86 27.97 -5.68
N LEU A 85 -46.19 27.83 -6.82
CA LEU A 85 -44.86 28.36 -7.12
C LEU A 85 -44.87 29.89 -7.29
N PRO A 86 -43.83 30.62 -6.85
CA PRO A 86 -43.57 31.98 -7.27
C PRO A 86 -43.14 32.03 -8.74
N LYS A 87 -43.66 33.01 -9.47
CA LYS A 87 -43.28 33.34 -10.85
C LYS A 87 -41.94 34.08 -10.85
N THR A 88 -41.04 33.67 -11.75
CA THR A 88 -39.96 34.52 -12.26
C THR A 88 -39.79 34.27 -13.76
N ASP A 89 -39.83 35.37 -14.50
CA ASP A 89 -39.77 35.45 -15.97
C ASP A 89 -38.38 35.10 -16.54
N PRO A 90 -38.29 34.80 -17.86
CA PRO A 90 -37.24 33.98 -18.44
C PRO A 90 -36.06 34.83 -18.96
N ALA A 91 -34.85 34.37 -18.66
CA ALA A 91 -33.65 34.74 -19.41
C ALA A 91 -33.07 33.45 -20.03
N ILE A 92 -33.46 33.18 -21.27
CA ILE A 92 -32.89 32.11 -22.08
C ILE A 92 -31.48 32.55 -22.51
N ALA A 93 -30.47 32.10 -21.77
CA ALA A 93 -29.16 31.89 -22.33
C ALA A 93 -29.17 30.50 -22.98
N LYS A 94 -28.97 30.45 -24.31
CA LYS A 94 -28.80 29.20 -25.05
C LYS A 94 -27.50 28.53 -24.59
N GLU A 95 -27.57 27.66 -23.58
CA GLU A 95 -26.55 26.63 -23.39
C GLU A 95 -26.76 25.54 -24.44
N SER A 96 -25.71 25.29 -25.21
CA SER A 96 -25.58 24.15 -26.10
C SER A 96 -25.88 22.85 -25.34
N PRO A 97 -26.48 21.81 -25.96
CA PRO A 97 -26.82 20.58 -25.26
C PRO A 97 -25.54 19.88 -24.78
N THR A 98 -25.25 20.01 -23.49
CA THR A 98 -24.15 19.29 -22.86
C THR A 98 -24.61 17.85 -22.65
N GLN A 99 -23.92 16.89 -23.25
CA GLN A 99 -24.20 15.48 -23.07
C GLN A 99 -24.18 15.12 -21.57
N PRO A 100 -25.08 14.27 -21.07
CA PRO A 100 -25.06 13.84 -19.68
C PRO A 100 -23.73 13.16 -19.36
N GLU A 101 -23.14 13.51 -18.21
CA GLU A 101 -21.85 12.98 -17.75
C GLU A 101 -21.99 11.64 -16.98
N SER A 102 -23.21 11.22 -16.67
CA SER A 102 -23.53 9.96 -15.96
C SER A 102 -24.89 9.37 -16.39
N GLU A 103 -25.05 8.06 -16.21
CA GLU A 103 -26.30 7.32 -16.46
C GLU A 103 -26.91 6.85 -15.14
N VAL A 104 -28.22 7.07 -14.94
CA VAL A 104 -28.94 6.60 -13.75
C VAL A 104 -29.00 5.07 -13.75
N CYS A 105 -28.60 4.44 -12.65
CA CYS A 105 -28.63 2.99 -12.47
C CYS A 105 -29.16 2.63 -11.08
N GLU A 106 -30.42 2.23 -10.97
CA GLU A 106 -31.03 1.91 -9.68
C GLU A 106 -30.44 0.67 -9.00
N ASN A 107 -30.16 -0.38 -9.77
CA ASN A 107 -29.75 -1.70 -9.25
C ASN A 107 -28.52 -2.26 -9.98
N PRO A 108 -27.31 -1.69 -9.78
CA PRO A 108 -26.10 -2.31 -10.29
C PRO A 108 -25.85 -3.68 -9.62
N PRO A 109 -25.12 -4.60 -10.28
CA PRO A 109 -24.63 -5.82 -9.67
C PRO A 109 -23.90 -5.55 -8.35
N PRO A 110 -24.14 -6.35 -7.30
CA PRO A 110 -23.46 -6.17 -6.04
C PRO A 110 -21.97 -6.47 -6.16
N PHE A 111 -21.17 -5.69 -5.47
CA PHE A 111 -19.75 -5.91 -5.26
C PHE A 111 -19.47 -5.78 -3.77
N ASP A 112 -18.99 -6.85 -3.14
CA ASP A 112 -18.60 -6.82 -1.73
C ASP A 112 -17.11 -6.52 -1.63
N LEU A 113 -16.68 -5.78 -0.61
CA LEU A 113 -15.26 -5.45 -0.42
C LEU A 113 -14.37 -6.71 -0.38
N GLN A 114 -14.89 -7.82 0.14
CA GLN A 114 -14.19 -9.11 0.16
C GLN A 114 -14.06 -9.79 -1.22
N ASP A 115 -14.57 -9.17 -2.31
CA ASP A 115 -14.29 -9.60 -3.68
C ASP A 115 -12.94 -9.07 -4.21
N VAL A 116 -12.32 -8.08 -3.57
CA VAL A 116 -11.01 -7.55 -3.96
C VAL A 116 -9.93 -8.65 -4.01
N PRO A 117 -9.77 -9.54 -2.99
CA PRO A 117 -8.80 -10.63 -3.07
C PRO A 117 -9.09 -11.63 -4.20
N VAL A 118 -10.36 -11.82 -4.58
CA VAL A 118 -10.75 -12.68 -5.71
C VAL A 118 -10.33 -12.04 -7.04
N ALA A 119 -10.53 -10.72 -7.16
CA ALA A 119 -10.08 -9.94 -8.29
C ALA A 119 -8.55 -10.00 -8.45
N MET A 120 -7.81 -9.83 -7.35
CA MET A 120 -6.35 -9.98 -7.32
C MET A 120 -5.92 -11.37 -7.80
N ASP A 121 -6.61 -12.43 -7.38
CA ASP A 121 -6.31 -13.79 -7.85
C ASP A 121 -6.52 -13.97 -9.36
N ASN A 122 -7.57 -13.36 -9.91
CA ASN A 122 -7.88 -13.39 -11.34
C ASN A 122 -6.85 -12.60 -12.17
N LEU A 123 -6.25 -11.57 -11.58
CA LEU A 123 -5.12 -10.83 -12.15
C LEU A 123 -3.78 -11.59 -12.02
N GLY A 124 -3.75 -12.70 -11.26
CA GLY A 124 -2.53 -13.44 -10.96
C GLY A 124 -1.71 -12.84 -9.81
N TRP A 125 -2.25 -11.86 -9.08
CA TRP A 125 -1.60 -11.20 -7.93
C TRP A 125 -1.78 -12.03 -6.66
N LYS A 126 -1.08 -13.17 -6.60
CA LYS A 126 -1.27 -14.20 -5.58
C LYS A 126 -0.83 -13.74 -4.19
N VAL A 127 0.26 -12.99 -4.10
CA VAL A 127 0.77 -12.48 -2.83
C VAL A 127 -0.13 -11.38 -2.30
N SER A 128 -0.52 -10.43 -3.15
CA SER A 128 -1.50 -9.37 -2.83
C SER A 128 -2.81 -9.95 -2.31
N ALA A 129 -3.38 -10.92 -3.03
CA ALA A 129 -4.62 -11.59 -2.63
C ALA A 129 -4.50 -12.27 -1.27
N ARG A 130 -3.33 -12.85 -0.98
CA ARG A 130 -3.08 -13.51 0.30
C ARG A 130 -2.99 -12.50 1.45
N LEU A 131 -2.25 -11.41 1.29
CA LEU A 131 -2.16 -10.35 2.30
C LEU A 131 -3.53 -9.72 2.58
N ALA A 132 -4.31 -9.45 1.53
CA ALA A 132 -5.66 -8.92 1.67
C ALA A 132 -6.58 -9.88 2.45
N ARG A 133 -6.49 -11.20 2.18
CA ARG A 133 -7.23 -12.21 2.97
C ARG A 133 -6.81 -12.25 4.43
N MET A 134 -5.51 -12.16 4.70
CA MET A 134 -4.98 -12.12 6.06
C MET A 134 -5.51 -10.90 6.81
N TRP A 135 -5.57 -9.75 6.14
CA TRP A 135 -6.19 -8.54 6.68
C TRP A 135 -7.65 -8.80 7.08
N PHE A 136 -8.50 -9.31 6.16
CA PHE A 136 -9.92 -9.58 6.43
C PHE A 136 -10.14 -10.62 7.54
N ALA A 137 -9.30 -11.66 7.63
CA ALA A 137 -9.43 -12.72 8.61
C ALA A 137 -9.00 -12.29 10.03
N GLY A 138 -8.09 -11.32 10.13
CA GLY A 138 -7.52 -10.88 11.39
C GLY A 138 -8.51 -10.13 12.29
N ALA A 139 -8.30 -10.22 13.60
CA ALA A 139 -8.99 -9.35 14.58
C ALA A 139 -8.73 -7.87 14.28
N ALA A 140 -9.74 -7.01 14.47
CA ALA A 140 -9.61 -5.59 14.21
C ALA A 140 -8.38 -4.99 14.88
N HIS A 141 -7.55 -4.33 14.07
CA HIS A 141 -6.36 -3.63 14.51
C HIS A 141 -6.05 -2.51 13.52
N THR A 142 -5.74 -1.33 14.05
CA THR A 142 -5.35 -0.17 13.25
C THR A 142 -3.87 0.11 13.50
N TYR A 143 -3.09 0.24 12.44
CA TYR A 143 -1.69 0.64 12.55
C TYR A 143 -1.61 2.06 13.15
N ASN A 144 -0.71 2.26 14.11
CA ASN A 144 -0.62 3.51 14.89
C ASN A 144 0.29 4.58 14.25
N ASP A 145 0.71 4.38 13.00
CA ASP A 145 1.64 5.25 12.27
C ASP A 145 3.04 5.39 12.90
N ASP A 146 3.40 4.52 13.86
CA ASP A 146 4.75 4.42 14.42
C ASP A 146 5.47 3.16 13.90
N PRO A 147 6.43 3.31 12.97
CA PRO A 147 7.12 2.18 12.34
C PRO A 147 8.11 1.48 13.28
N THR A 148 8.36 2.02 14.47
CA THR A 148 9.27 1.48 15.50
C THR A 148 8.52 0.80 16.65
N SER A 149 7.19 0.90 16.66
CA SER A 149 6.35 0.33 17.71
C SER A 149 6.03 -1.16 17.49
N PRO A 150 5.70 -1.90 18.55
CA PRO A 150 5.15 -3.25 18.45
C PRO A 150 3.83 -3.25 17.67
N GLN A 151 3.75 -4.06 16.63
CA GLN A 151 2.58 -4.23 15.78
C GLN A 151 2.39 -5.72 15.46
N PRO A 152 1.17 -6.14 15.07
CA PRO A 152 0.99 -7.47 14.50
C PRO A 152 1.94 -7.67 13.32
N LEU A 153 2.60 -8.83 13.28
CA LEU A 153 3.70 -9.11 12.36
C LEU A 153 3.27 -10.12 11.28
N ASN A 154 3.73 -9.88 10.06
CA ASN A 154 3.78 -10.82 8.96
C ASN A 154 5.24 -10.99 8.52
N ASP A 155 5.82 -12.18 8.69
CA ASP A 155 7.24 -12.45 8.41
C ASP A 155 7.48 -13.61 7.43
N ASP A 156 6.42 -14.08 6.78
CA ASP A 156 6.38 -15.32 6.01
C ASP A 156 5.93 -15.13 4.55
N ASN A 157 5.12 -14.11 4.25
CA ASN A 157 4.49 -13.96 2.94
C ASN A 157 5.32 -13.20 1.91
N ILE A 158 6.26 -12.38 2.38
CA ILE A 158 7.14 -11.57 1.53
C ILE A 158 8.59 -11.99 1.77
N THR A 159 9.29 -12.29 0.68
CA THR A 159 10.73 -12.59 0.72
C THR A 159 11.51 -11.58 -0.10
N LEU A 160 12.75 -11.31 0.32
CA LEU A 160 13.65 -10.45 -0.47
C LEU A 160 13.84 -11.02 -1.88
N ASP A 161 14.05 -12.34 -2.03
CA ASP A 161 14.18 -12.99 -3.34
C ASP A 161 12.97 -12.72 -4.25
N TRP A 162 11.75 -12.88 -3.73
CA TRP A 162 10.54 -12.59 -4.50
C TRP A 162 10.48 -11.13 -4.94
N THR A 163 10.78 -10.17 -4.06
CA THR A 163 10.81 -8.75 -4.44
C THR A 163 11.86 -8.42 -5.50
N LEU A 164 12.99 -9.15 -5.53
CA LEU A 164 14.07 -8.96 -6.51
C LEU A 164 13.78 -9.64 -7.86
N LYS A 165 12.63 -10.29 -8.05
CA LYS A 165 12.19 -10.79 -9.37
C LYS A 165 11.65 -9.67 -10.26
N PHE A 166 11.23 -8.56 -9.66
CA PHE A 166 10.75 -7.37 -10.37
C PHE A 166 11.97 -6.52 -10.78
N GLY A 167 12.22 -6.43 -12.09
CA GLY A 167 13.55 -6.11 -12.65
C GLY A 167 14.19 -4.79 -12.22
N SER A 168 13.39 -3.74 -12.00
CA SER A 168 13.84 -2.44 -11.49
C SER A 168 14.44 -2.54 -10.08
N ILE A 169 13.87 -3.40 -9.24
CA ILE A 169 14.19 -3.55 -7.82
C ILE A 169 15.55 -4.22 -7.65
N ARG A 170 15.82 -5.27 -8.43
CA ARG A 170 17.11 -5.97 -8.43
C ARG A 170 18.27 -5.02 -8.70
N ARG A 171 18.18 -4.25 -9.78
CA ARG A 171 19.22 -3.30 -10.17
C ARG A 171 19.48 -2.25 -9.08
N LYS A 172 18.43 -1.75 -8.43
CA LYS A 172 18.55 -0.79 -7.32
C LYS A 172 19.19 -1.40 -6.09
N PHE A 173 18.82 -2.63 -5.76
CA PHE A 173 19.40 -3.37 -4.65
C PHE A 173 20.90 -3.65 -4.89
N GLU A 174 21.27 -4.06 -6.09
CA GLU A 174 22.68 -4.24 -6.47
C GLU A 174 23.47 -2.93 -6.38
N HIS A 175 22.89 -1.81 -6.84
CA HIS A 175 23.50 -0.49 -6.69
C HIS A 175 23.63 -0.06 -5.22
N LEU A 176 22.65 -0.36 -4.37
CA LEU A 176 22.72 -0.13 -2.93
C LEU A 176 23.90 -0.87 -2.31
N LEU A 177 24.07 -2.15 -2.66
CA LEU A 177 25.17 -2.99 -2.16
C LEU A 177 26.54 -2.56 -2.69
N ALA A 178 26.61 -2.08 -3.93
CA ALA A 178 27.86 -1.64 -4.54
C ALA A 178 28.32 -0.26 -4.03
N ASN A 179 27.38 0.65 -3.78
CA ASN A 179 27.68 2.06 -3.54
C ASN A 179 27.01 2.61 -2.27
N GLY A 180 25.70 2.37 -2.12
CA GLY A 180 24.89 3.03 -1.10
C GLY A 180 25.31 2.73 0.33
N ILE A 181 25.71 1.49 0.63
CA ILE A 181 26.18 1.09 1.97
C ILE A 181 27.54 1.68 2.34
N TYR A 182 28.32 2.16 1.37
CA TYR A 182 29.64 2.79 1.57
C TYR A 182 29.58 4.32 1.59
N SER A 183 28.38 4.92 1.48
CA SER A 183 28.23 6.37 1.57
C SER A 183 28.68 6.86 2.95
N ARG A 184 29.23 8.09 3.01
CA ARG A 184 29.66 8.71 4.28
C ARG A 184 28.58 8.60 5.37
N ARG A 185 27.33 8.92 5.02
CA ARG A 185 26.18 8.84 5.93
C ARG A 185 25.95 7.42 6.46
N SER A 186 26.05 6.40 5.61
CA SER A 186 25.88 5.00 6.04
C SER A 186 26.99 4.56 6.98
N VAL A 187 28.24 4.91 6.66
CA VAL A 187 29.42 4.58 7.49
C VAL A 187 29.31 5.27 8.84
N GLU A 188 28.93 6.55 8.88
CA GLU A 188 28.69 7.31 10.11
C GLU A 188 27.55 6.69 10.94
N THR A 189 26.43 6.34 10.30
CA THR A 189 25.30 5.71 10.99
C THR A 189 25.70 4.36 11.60
N ALA A 190 26.40 3.51 10.85
CA ALA A 190 26.89 2.24 11.35
C ALA A 190 27.91 2.43 12.49
N THR A 191 28.80 3.41 12.36
CA THR A 191 29.78 3.79 13.41
C THR A 191 29.07 4.20 14.70
N ASN A 192 28.02 5.02 14.61
CA ASN A 192 27.24 5.48 15.76
C ASN A 192 26.46 4.35 16.44
N ILE A 193 26.06 3.33 15.70
CA ILE A 193 25.43 2.12 16.26
C ILE A 193 26.47 1.23 16.95
N ILE A 194 27.63 1.03 16.33
CA ILE A 194 28.66 0.08 16.80
C ILE A 194 29.44 0.62 17.99
N ARG A 195 29.74 1.93 18.00
CA ARG A 195 30.61 2.54 19.03
C ARG A 195 30.08 2.35 20.46
N PRO A 196 28.79 2.60 20.77
CA PRO A 196 28.24 2.33 22.10
C PRO A 196 28.33 0.86 22.50
N PHE A 197 28.10 -0.05 21.56
CA PHE A 197 28.19 -1.49 21.80
C PHE A 197 29.63 -1.91 22.17
N VAL A 198 30.63 -1.47 21.40
CA VAL A 198 32.05 -1.73 21.69
C VAL A 198 32.48 -1.07 23.00
N LYS A 199 31.99 0.15 23.28
CA LYS A 199 32.23 0.82 24.56
C LYS A 199 31.70 0.00 25.73
N ASN A 200 30.50 -0.56 25.64
CA ASN A 200 29.95 -1.40 26.70
C ASN A 200 30.77 -2.67 26.91
N LEU A 201 31.16 -3.37 25.84
CA LEU A 201 32.05 -4.53 25.95
C LEU A 201 33.39 -4.19 26.62
N PHE A 202 33.95 -3.01 26.33
CA PHE A 202 35.18 -2.53 26.94
C PHE A 202 35.03 -2.23 28.44
N LEU A 203 33.92 -1.61 28.83
CA LEU A 203 33.59 -1.36 30.23
C LEU A 203 33.38 -2.68 31.00
N GLU A 204 32.78 -3.68 30.36
CA GLU A 204 32.55 -5.03 30.90
C GLU A 204 33.80 -5.92 30.93
N ARG A 205 34.99 -5.40 30.60
CA ARG A 205 36.26 -6.17 30.58
C ARG A 205 36.22 -7.36 29.61
N SER A 206 35.45 -7.29 28.52
CA SER A 206 35.40 -8.35 27.51
C SER A 206 36.77 -8.57 26.84
N SER A 207 37.12 -9.83 26.61
CA SER A 207 38.39 -10.23 25.98
C SER A 207 38.38 -10.06 24.45
N THR A 208 37.21 -10.04 23.83
CA THR A 208 37.00 -9.87 22.39
C THR A 208 35.96 -8.78 22.13
N PHE A 209 36.20 -7.98 21.08
CA PHE A 209 35.25 -6.97 20.59
C PHE A 209 34.61 -7.37 19.25
N ASN A 210 35.00 -8.50 18.66
CA ASN A 210 34.36 -9.02 17.46
C ASN A 210 32.97 -9.54 17.80
N PHE A 211 31.97 -9.25 16.98
CA PHE A 211 30.61 -9.70 17.24
C PHE A 211 29.80 -9.95 15.97
N ASN A 212 28.72 -10.72 16.15
CA ASN A 212 27.77 -11.07 15.12
C ASN A 212 26.34 -10.94 15.66
N THR A 213 25.45 -10.36 14.86
CA THR A 213 24.07 -10.04 15.25
C THR A 213 23.05 -11.15 14.92
N SER A 214 23.49 -12.31 14.44
CA SER A 214 22.61 -13.44 14.03
C SER A 214 21.61 -13.87 15.10
N ARG A 215 22.00 -13.88 16.38
CA ARG A 215 21.08 -14.25 17.47
C ARG A 215 19.96 -13.22 17.68
N LEU A 216 20.16 -11.99 17.23
CA LEU A 216 19.26 -10.87 17.45
C LEU A 216 18.13 -10.82 16.41
N THR A 217 18.27 -11.51 15.27
CA THR A 217 17.26 -11.56 14.20
C THR A 217 15.97 -12.29 14.59
N ARG A 218 15.91 -12.90 15.78
CA ARG A 218 14.69 -13.53 16.32
C ARG A 218 13.63 -12.50 16.71
N ASP A 219 14.06 -11.31 17.14
CA ASP A 219 13.17 -10.17 17.39
C ASP A 219 13.41 -9.14 16.27
N LEU A 220 12.62 -9.25 15.20
CA LEU A 220 12.81 -8.44 13.99
C LEU A 220 12.62 -6.94 14.26
N LEU A 221 11.70 -6.57 15.16
CA LEU A 221 11.46 -5.17 15.50
C LEU A 221 12.65 -4.58 16.22
N LYS A 222 13.12 -5.25 17.29
CA LYS A 222 14.29 -4.79 18.03
C LYS A 222 15.54 -4.79 17.15
N PHE A 223 15.74 -5.86 16.37
CA PHE A 223 16.85 -5.94 15.43
C PHE A 223 16.85 -4.78 14.43
N HIS A 224 15.68 -4.45 13.87
CA HIS A 224 15.53 -3.31 12.97
C HIS A 224 15.89 -2.00 13.65
N ASN A 225 15.30 -1.71 14.81
CA ASN A 225 15.52 -0.46 15.53
C ASN A 225 16.98 -0.27 15.99
N ASP A 226 17.64 -1.37 16.38
CA ASP A 226 18.97 -1.29 16.98
C ASP A 226 20.11 -1.37 15.94
N TRP A 227 19.93 -2.08 14.82
CA TRP A 227 21.06 -2.46 13.94
C TRP A 227 20.93 -2.02 12.48
N GLN A 228 19.80 -1.44 12.08
CA GLN A 228 19.63 -0.89 10.74
C GLN A 228 20.47 0.38 10.56
N PHE A 229 21.23 0.47 9.45
CA PHE A 229 22.08 1.63 9.19
C PHE A 229 21.93 2.22 7.78
N GLN A 230 21.25 1.51 6.88
CA GLN A 230 20.93 2.01 5.55
C GLN A 230 19.57 1.49 5.08
N LEU A 231 18.88 2.26 4.23
CA LEU A 231 17.61 1.90 3.62
C LEU A 231 17.58 2.32 2.15
N LEU A 232 16.88 1.54 1.33
CA LEU A 232 16.57 1.82 -0.06
C LEU A 232 15.06 1.98 -0.20
N PRO A 233 14.56 3.19 -0.45
CA PRO A 233 13.14 3.41 -0.68
C PRO A 233 12.77 2.94 -2.09
N ILE A 234 11.72 2.15 -2.17
CA ILE A 234 11.06 1.74 -3.41
C ILE A 234 9.74 2.49 -3.50
N LYS A 235 9.55 3.23 -4.59
CA LYS A 235 8.33 3.98 -4.85
C LYS A 235 7.35 3.14 -5.66
N ASN A 236 6.06 3.41 -5.49
CA ASN A 236 4.98 2.68 -6.17
C ASN A 236 5.19 2.53 -7.68
N TRP A 237 5.61 3.59 -8.37
CA TRP A 237 5.86 3.56 -9.82
C TRP A 237 6.96 2.56 -10.23
N GLU A 238 7.87 2.23 -9.32
CA GLU A 238 8.99 1.31 -9.53
C GLU A 238 8.57 -0.15 -9.39
N THR A 239 7.40 -0.40 -8.80
CA THR A 239 6.78 -1.74 -8.70
C THR A 239 5.98 -2.11 -9.94
N LEU A 240 5.79 -1.15 -10.87
CA LEU A 240 5.08 -1.36 -12.13
C LEU A 240 5.97 -2.07 -13.15
N GLU A 241 5.35 -2.89 -14.00
CA GLU A 241 5.99 -3.47 -15.19
C GLU A 241 5.27 -2.95 -16.43
N ASN A 242 5.99 -2.29 -17.34
CA ASN A 242 5.40 -1.62 -18.51
C ASN A 242 4.24 -0.68 -18.13
N PHE A 243 4.43 0.12 -17.07
CA PHE A 243 3.41 0.98 -16.43
C PHE A 243 2.18 0.25 -15.87
N THR A 244 2.20 -1.08 -15.83
CA THR A 244 1.10 -1.91 -15.32
C THR A 244 1.35 -2.29 -13.86
N PRO A 245 0.36 -2.13 -12.96
CA PRO A 245 0.46 -2.69 -11.62
C PRO A 245 0.69 -4.20 -11.64
N THR A 246 1.52 -4.66 -10.71
CA THR A 246 1.92 -6.06 -10.55
C THR A 246 1.45 -6.60 -9.20
N ASP A 247 1.75 -7.88 -8.94
CA ASP A 247 1.58 -8.46 -7.62
C ASP A 247 2.42 -7.74 -6.55
N LEU A 248 3.59 -7.18 -6.91
CA LEU A 248 4.38 -6.34 -6.00
C LEU A 248 3.67 -5.02 -5.69
N THR A 249 3.05 -4.41 -6.70
CA THR A 249 2.28 -3.17 -6.54
C THR A 249 1.11 -3.36 -5.59
N GLY A 250 0.33 -4.44 -5.76
CA GLY A 250 -0.82 -4.73 -4.90
C GLY A 250 -0.45 -5.18 -3.49
N ALA A 251 0.75 -5.76 -3.31
CA ALA A 251 1.21 -6.26 -2.02
C ALA A 251 1.85 -5.17 -1.15
N LEU A 252 2.68 -4.30 -1.74
CA LEU A 252 3.54 -3.38 -1.00
C LEU A 252 3.43 -1.92 -1.46
N ALA A 253 3.14 -1.67 -2.74
CA ALA A 253 3.15 -0.32 -3.34
C ALA A 253 4.44 0.49 -3.05
N ASN A 254 4.49 1.26 -1.95
CA ASN A 254 5.71 1.90 -1.47
C ASN A 254 6.29 1.09 -0.31
N PHE A 255 7.52 0.61 -0.45
CA PHE A 255 8.19 -0.14 0.62
C PHE A 255 9.67 0.20 0.69
N ASN A 256 10.36 -0.35 1.68
CA ASN A 256 11.79 -0.16 1.82
C ASN A 256 12.52 -1.50 1.90
N ILE A 257 13.72 -1.55 1.31
CA ILE A 257 14.71 -2.59 1.57
C ILE A 257 15.71 -2.01 2.57
N TYR A 258 15.88 -2.66 3.71
CA TYR A 258 16.77 -2.22 4.79
C TYR A 258 18.04 -3.05 4.83
N ILE A 259 19.12 -2.39 5.25
CA ILE A 259 20.41 -3.02 5.53
C ILE A 259 20.72 -2.84 7.02
N ALA A 260 21.05 -3.95 7.67
CA ALA A 260 21.46 -3.99 9.06
C ALA A 260 22.85 -4.63 9.23
N ILE A 261 23.52 -4.29 10.33
CA ILE A 261 24.85 -4.82 10.67
C ILE A 261 24.76 -6.33 10.91
N GLY A 262 25.67 -7.10 10.29
CA GLY A 262 25.74 -8.55 10.42
C GLY A 262 26.91 -9.04 11.26
N ASN A 263 28.13 -8.94 10.72
CA ASN A 263 29.37 -9.33 11.40
C ASN A 263 30.36 -8.18 11.41
N VAL A 264 30.98 -7.95 12.56
CA VAL A 264 31.96 -6.88 12.76
C VAL A 264 33.23 -7.46 13.37
N GLU A 265 34.36 -7.13 12.74
CA GLU A 265 35.70 -7.40 13.23
C GLU A 265 36.32 -6.10 13.73
N ILE A 266 36.84 -6.09 14.95
CA ILE A 266 37.38 -4.92 15.64
C ILE A 266 38.88 -5.11 15.86
N SER A 267 39.65 -4.12 15.42
CA SER A 267 41.08 -3.98 15.74
C SER A 267 41.25 -2.84 16.72
N ASN A 268 42.11 -3.02 17.73
CA ASN A 268 42.34 -2.01 18.75
C ASN A 268 43.78 -2.01 19.23
N GLU A 269 44.24 -0.82 19.60
CA GLU A 269 45.50 -0.62 20.31
C GLU A 269 45.20 -0.15 21.73
N LYS A 270 45.80 -0.82 22.72
CA LYS A 270 45.58 -0.58 24.15
C LYS A 270 46.70 0.28 24.71
N TYR A 271 46.35 1.27 25.53
CA TYR A 271 47.33 2.13 26.20
C TYR A 271 46.76 2.70 27.49
N PHE A 272 47.68 3.12 28.37
CA PHE A 272 47.34 3.92 29.54
C PHE A 272 47.50 5.40 29.23
N LYS A 273 46.53 6.20 29.68
CA LYS A 273 46.55 7.65 29.59
C LYS A 273 46.51 8.22 31.01
N TYR A 274 47.55 8.97 31.34
CA TYR A 274 47.73 9.57 32.66
C TYR A 274 47.41 11.05 32.55
N ASP A 275 46.40 11.51 33.28
CA ASP A 275 46.06 12.93 33.38
C ASP A 275 45.87 13.35 34.85
N LYS A 276 45.66 14.65 35.07
CA LYS A 276 45.45 15.20 36.43
C LYS A 276 44.13 14.72 37.07
N SER A 277 43.21 14.17 36.27
CA SER A 277 41.88 13.74 36.65
C SER A 277 41.80 12.22 36.92
N GLY A 278 42.81 11.45 36.53
CA GLY A 278 42.95 10.04 36.86
C GLY A 278 43.81 9.24 35.89
N ASN A 279 43.90 7.94 36.16
CA ASN A 279 44.54 6.98 35.28
C ASN A 279 43.48 6.29 34.43
N PHE A 280 43.61 6.41 33.11
CA PHE A 280 42.67 5.82 32.17
C PHE A 280 43.31 4.67 31.43
N TYR A 281 42.57 3.57 31.32
CA TYR A 281 42.87 2.52 30.36
C TYR A 281 42.04 2.79 29.10
N CYS A 282 42.72 2.95 27.97
CA CYS A 282 42.12 3.36 26.71
C CYS A 282 42.38 2.34 25.61
N ILE A 283 41.45 2.30 24.66
CA ILE A 283 41.65 1.67 23.36
C ILE A 283 41.44 2.70 22.26
N ASN A 284 42.29 2.66 21.22
CA ASN A 284 41.98 3.29 19.94
C ASN A 284 41.48 2.20 19.00
N ALA A 285 40.18 2.24 18.66
CA ALA A 285 39.51 1.15 17.97
C ALA A 285 39.09 1.52 16.54
N SER A 286 39.30 0.57 15.62
CA SER A 286 38.78 0.59 14.26
C SER A 286 38.07 -0.74 14.00
N GLY A 287 37.21 -0.77 12.98
CA GLY A 287 36.42 -1.95 12.68
C GLY A 287 36.16 -2.17 11.20
N LYS A 288 35.76 -3.39 10.89
CA LYS A 288 35.33 -3.83 9.56
C LYS A 288 34.00 -4.56 9.68
N ILE A 289 32.96 -4.02 9.05
CA ILE A 289 31.72 -4.75 8.85
C ILE A 289 31.95 -5.68 7.66
N THR A 290 32.02 -6.99 7.91
CA THR A 290 32.31 -7.99 6.87
C THR A 290 31.05 -8.64 6.31
N HIS A 291 29.98 -8.63 7.09
CA HIS A 291 28.67 -9.15 6.67
C HIS A 291 27.56 -8.22 7.11
N ILE A 292 26.48 -8.22 6.34
CA ILE A 292 25.26 -7.43 6.57
C ILE A 292 24.04 -8.33 6.48
N TYR A 293 22.89 -7.81 6.93
CA TYR A 293 21.58 -8.36 6.64
C TYR A 293 20.82 -7.45 5.69
N ALA A 294 20.11 -8.03 4.73
CA ALA A 294 19.16 -7.31 3.88
C ALA A 294 17.75 -7.89 4.05
N TYR A 295 16.74 -7.03 4.15
CA TYR A 295 15.35 -7.44 4.29
C TYR A 295 14.39 -6.35 3.80
N VAL A 296 13.16 -6.76 3.50
CA VAL A 296 12.04 -5.90 3.13
C VAL A 296 11.29 -5.56 4.40
N LYS A 297 10.84 -4.31 4.55
CA LYS A 297 9.87 -3.94 5.58
C LYS A 297 8.88 -2.92 5.02
N ASP A 298 7.63 -3.10 5.40
CA ASP A 298 6.50 -2.26 5.02
C ASP A 298 5.36 -2.34 6.06
N ASN A 299 4.34 -1.48 5.95
CA ASN A 299 3.09 -1.58 6.70
C ASN A 299 1.91 -1.84 5.76
N TYR A 300 1.19 -2.95 5.97
CA TYR A 300 -0.05 -3.22 5.25
C TYR A 300 -1.21 -2.62 6.04
N SER A 301 -1.58 -1.39 5.71
CA SER A 301 -2.61 -0.64 6.43
C SER A 301 -3.46 0.23 5.52
N PHE A 302 -4.70 0.48 5.93
CA PHE A 302 -5.64 1.35 5.22
C PHE A 302 -5.90 2.66 5.97
N ASN A 303 -4.82 3.33 6.41
CA ASN A 303 -4.87 4.63 7.07
C ASN A 303 -4.98 5.77 6.03
N GLY A 304 -5.51 6.93 6.45
CA GLY A 304 -5.57 8.13 5.62
C GLY A 304 -6.57 8.07 4.45
N LYS A 305 -6.48 9.07 3.56
CA LYS A 305 -7.37 9.23 2.40
C LYS A 305 -6.65 8.78 1.13
N GLN A 306 -6.96 7.57 0.65
CA GLN A 306 -6.39 7.03 -0.58
C GLN A 306 -7.46 6.30 -1.42
N TYR A 307 -7.40 6.54 -2.73
CA TYR A 307 -8.14 5.81 -3.75
C TYR A 307 -7.32 4.59 -4.21
N LEU A 308 -7.95 3.43 -4.29
CA LEU A 308 -7.32 2.14 -4.56
C LEU A 308 -7.67 1.55 -5.93
N GLY A 309 -8.48 2.25 -6.74
CA GLY A 309 -8.96 1.76 -8.03
C GLY A 309 -10.48 1.60 -8.07
N HIS A 310 -11.01 1.35 -9.26
CA HIS A 310 -12.36 0.81 -9.40
C HIS A 310 -12.26 -0.70 -9.59
N TRP A 311 -12.92 -1.46 -8.73
CA TRP A 311 -12.79 -2.90 -8.63
C TRP A 311 -14.10 -3.60 -8.97
N ASN A 312 -13.96 -4.79 -9.52
CA ASN A 312 -15.01 -5.80 -9.50
C ASN A 312 -14.38 -7.17 -9.28
N ARG A 313 -15.18 -8.24 -9.27
CA ARG A 313 -14.68 -9.60 -9.02
C ARG A 313 -13.63 -10.08 -10.04
N HIS A 314 -13.54 -9.47 -11.22
CA HIS A 314 -12.66 -9.88 -12.31
C HIS A 314 -11.35 -9.10 -12.36
N GLY A 315 -11.26 -7.94 -11.69
CA GLY A 315 -10.03 -7.15 -11.67
C GLY A 315 -10.26 -5.71 -11.24
N VAL A 316 -9.33 -4.86 -11.67
CA VAL A 316 -9.29 -3.43 -11.37
C VAL A 316 -9.18 -2.63 -12.66
N ILE A 317 -9.77 -1.44 -12.68
CA ILE A 317 -9.48 -0.39 -13.66
C ILE A 317 -9.02 0.87 -12.93
N ILE A 318 -8.24 1.68 -13.64
CA ILE A 318 -7.52 2.81 -13.08
C ILE A 318 -7.90 4.07 -13.85
N ALA A 319 -8.27 5.11 -13.13
CA ALA A 319 -8.57 6.41 -13.71
C ALA A 319 -7.25 7.09 -14.15
N PRO A 320 -7.18 7.76 -15.31
CA PRO A 320 -5.95 8.37 -15.82
C PRO A 320 -5.22 9.30 -14.84
N GLY A 321 -5.96 10.14 -14.12
CA GLY A 321 -5.39 11.05 -13.11
C GLY A 321 -4.83 10.35 -11.86
N SER A 322 -5.26 9.12 -11.59
CA SER A 322 -4.80 8.34 -10.42
C SER A 322 -3.48 7.61 -10.66
N LEU A 323 -3.14 7.28 -11.91
CA LEU A 323 -1.82 6.79 -12.32
C LEU A 323 -0.74 7.90 -12.26
N LEU A 324 -1.16 9.16 -12.37
CA LEU A 324 -0.28 10.33 -12.50
C LEU A 324 -0.20 11.19 -11.22
N ALA A 325 -0.84 10.79 -10.13
CA ALA A 325 -0.78 11.50 -8.84
C ALA A 325 0.64 11.54 -8.19
N GLY A 326 1.65 10.97 -8.86
CA GLY A 326 3.07 11.10 -8.53
C GLY A 326 3.97 11.61 -9.67
N SER A 327 3.43 12.06 -10.81
CA SER A 327 4.23 12.54 -11.96
C SER A 327 3.88 13.98 -12.37
N SER A 328 4.89 14.82 -12.55
CA SER A 328 4.82 16.22 -12.96
C SER A 328 4.60 16.43 -14.47
N SER A 329 3.77 15.61 -15.11
CA SER A 329 3.47 15.74 -16.55
C SER A 329 2.27 16.69 -16.79
N PRO A 330 2.22 17.39 -17.95
CA PRO A 330 1.18 18.36 -18.26
C PRO A 330 -0.20 17.69 -18.34
N LYS A 331 -1.16 18.31 -17.68
CA LYS A 331 -2.55 17.85 -17.56
C LYS A 331 -3.31 18.21 -18.85
N HIS A 332 -3.96 17.25 -19.49
CA HIS A 332 -4.97 17.54 -20.52
C HIS A 332 -6.34 17.80 -19.84
N ASP A 333 -6.88 19.00 -20.01
CA ASP A 333 -7.98 19.54 -19.21
C ASP A 333 -9.33 18.80 -19.34
N SER A 334 -9.64 18.15 -20.47
CA SER A 334 -10.99 17.62 -20.71
C SER A 334 -11.29 16.25 -20.10
N ASP A 335 -10.29 15.37 -19.98
CA ASP A 335 -10.45 14.00 -19.46
C ASP A 335 -10.28 13.94 -17.93
N ILE A 336 -9.51 14.87 -17.38
CA ILE A 336 -9.35 15.07 -15.94
C ILE A 336 -10.66 15.56 -15.32
N ASP A 337 -11.44 16.36 -16.05
CA ASP A 337 -12.70 16.93 -15.56
C ASP A 337 -13.81 15.88 -15.32
N ILE A 338 -13.90 14.84 -16.16
CA ILE A 338 -14.93 13.80 -15.96
C ILE A 338 -14.61 12.96 -14.72
N TRP A 339 -13.34 12.55 -14.57
CA TRP A 339 -12.92 11.77 -13.41
C TRP A 339 -12.88 12.59 -12.13
N SER A 340 -12.52 13.86 -12.16
CA SER A 340 -12.55 14.71 -10.95
C SER A 340 -13.96 14.76 -10.34
N LYS A 341 -15.01 14.75 -11.17
CA LYS A 341 -16.42 14.72 -10.75
C LYS A 341 -16.97 13.32 -10.48
N SER A 342 -16.41 12.29 -11.13
CA SER A 342 -17.02 10.94 -11.16
C SER A 342 -16.18 9.83 -10.54
N ILE A 343 -14.99 10.10 -10.01
CA ILE A 343 -14.11 9.07 -9.41
C ILE A 343 -14.74 8.35 -8.21
N SER A 344 -15.74 8.95 -7.57
CA SER A 344 -16.49 8.36 -6.47
C SER A 344 -17.72 7.55 -6.92
N LYS A 345 -18.01 7.50 -8.23
CA LYS A 345 -19.16 6.78 -8.80
C LYS A 345 -18.75 5.42 -9.35
N PRO A 346 -19.57 4.38 -9.24
CA PRO A 346 -19.39 3.17 -10.03
C PRO A 346 -19.38 3.49 -11.52
N VAL A 347 -18.72 2.65 -12.32
CA VAL A 347 -18.62 2.85 -13.78
C VAL A 347 -18.93 1.57 -14.54
N ASP A 348 -19.53 1.70 -15.72
CA ASP A 348 -19.81 0.60 -16.65
C ASP A 348 -18.88 0.66 -17.87
N THR A 349 -18.10 -0.39 -18.08
CA THR A 349 -17.13 -0.55 -19.18
C THR A 349 -17.71 -1.20 -20.44
N ARG A 350 -19.05 -1.24 -20.57
CA ARG A 350 -19.76 -1.87 -21.69
C ARG A 350 -19.20 -1.49 -23.07
N LYS A 351 -19.14 -2.49 -23.95
CA LYS A 351 -18.61 -2.36 -25.33
C LYS A 351 -19.69 -2.20 -26.42
N GLY A 352 -20.94 -1.93 -26.05
CA GLY A 352 -22.03 -1.72 -27.02
C GLY A 352 -23.35 -1.30 -26.38
N LEU A 353 -24.32 -0.88 -27.20
CA LEU A 353 -25.60 -0.32 -26.74
C LEU A 353 -26.56 -1.36 -26.12
N PHE A 354 -26.52 -2.60 -26.60
CA PHE A 354 -27.51 -3.64 -26.24
C PHE A 354 -27.12 -4.51 -25.04
N ARG A 355 -25.93 -4.29 -24.45
CA ARG A 355 -25.34 -5.17 -23.44
C ARG A 355 -24.92 -4.38 -22.20
N LYS A 356 -25.91 -3.81 -21.50
CA LYS A 356 -25.73 -2.92 -20.33
C LYS A 356 -25.62 -3.70 -19.01
N LEU A 357 -24.96 -3.10 -18.01
CA LEU A 357 -24.98 -3.48 -16.59
C LEU A 357 -24.58 -4.92 -16.26
N ARG A 358 -23.60 -5.46 -16.97
CA ARG A 358 -23.07 -6.79 -16.66
C ARG A 358 -22.20 -6.78 -15.42
N LYS A 359 -22.26 -7.84 -14.62
CA LYS A 359 -21.39 -8.00 -13.45
C LYS A 359 -19.89 -7.91 -13.77
N SER A 360 -19.49 -8.28 -14.99
CA SER A 360 -18.10 -8.21 -15.46
C SER A 360 -17.65 -6.80 -15.86
N ASP A 361 -18.60 -5.92 -16.13
CA ASP A 361 -18.36 -4.65 -16.80
C ASP A 361 -18.55 -3.46 -15.84
N ILE A 362 -19.23 -3.68 -14.72
CA ILE A 362 -19.40 -2.69 -13.66
C ILE A 362 -18.24 -2.78 -12.66
N TYR A 363 -17.63 -1.65 -12.35
CA TYR A 363 -16.57 -1.51 -11.36
C TYR A 363 -16.94 -0.44 -10.33
N PHE A 364 -16.65 -0.71 -9.06
CA PHE A 364 -16.94 0.16 -7.94
C PHE A 364 -15.66 0.83 -7.42
N PRO A 365 -15.66 2.13 -7.12
CA PRO A 365 -14.50 2.77 -6.53
C PRO A 365 -14.25 2.24 -5.12
N VAL A 366 -13.00 1.91 -4.84
CA VAL A 366 -12.55 1.43 -3.52
C VAL A 366 -11.55 2.41 -2.94
N TYR A 367 -11.71 2.71 -1.65
CA TYR A 367 -10.84 3.61 -0.89
C TYR A 367 -10.40 2.95 0.42
N ASN A 368 -9.38 3.51 1.06
CA ASN A 368 -9.01 3.13 2.42
C ASN A 368 -10.20 3.25 3.40
N ALA A 369 -11.06 4.25 3.20
CA ALA A 369 -12.27 4.42 4.01
C ALA A 369 -13.27 3.25 3.91
N ASP A 370 -13.29 2.49 2.82
CA ASP A 370 -14.11 1.27 2.71
C ASP A 370 -13.60 0.17 3.65
N TYR A 371 -12.27 -0.01 3.72
CA TYR A 371 -11.65 -0.94 4.65
C TYR A 371 -11.88 -0.53 6.11
N VAL A 372 -11.79 0.76 6.42
CA VAL A 372 -12.10 1.28 7.78
C VAL A 372 -13.55 0.98 8.15
N ARG A 373 -14.53 1.31 7.29
CA ARG A 373 -15.95 0.99 7.53
C ARG A 373 -16.21 -0.51 7.67
N TRP A 374 -15.55 -1.32 6.84
CA TRP A 374 -15.65 -2.77 6.93
C TRP A 374 -15.12 -3.27 8.28
N ARG A 375 -13.97 -2.74 8.75
CA ARG A 375 -13.40 -3.09 10.05
C ARG A 375 -14.34 -2.76 11.20
N GLU A 376 -14.89 -1.56 11.21
CA GLU A 376 -15.86 -1.10 12.23
C GLU A 376 -17.09 -1.99 12.28
N ARG A 377 -17.64 -2.37 11.11
CA ARG A 377 -18.82 -3.23 11.02
C ARG A 377 -18.58 -4.65 11.51
N HIS A 378 -17.43 -5.23 11.16
CA HIS A 378 -17.16 -6.66 11.37
C HIS A 378 -16.29 -6.96 12.59
N GLN A 379 -15.69 -5.95 13.22
CA GLN A 379 -14.69 -6.11 14.29
C GLN A 379 -13.54 -7.04 13.88
N ARG A 380 -13.20 -6.97 12.58
CA ARG A 380 -12.16 -7.73 11.87
C ARG A 380 -11.41 -6.76 10.95
N GLY A 381 -10.31 -7.17 10.32
CA GLY A 381 -9.51 -6.25 9.51
C GLY A 381 -8.29 -5.80 10.29
N LYS A 382 -7.22 -6.58 10.20
CA LYS A 382 -5.98 -6.38 10.95
C LYS A 382 -4.94 -5.70 10.08
N ASP A 383 -4.61 -4.44 10.37
CA ASP A 383 -3.37 -3.87 9.85
C ASP A 383 -2.16 -4.59 10.47
N PHE A 384 -1.06 -4.72 9.73
CA PHE A 384 0.14 -5.39 10.23
C PHE A 384 1.41 -4.87 9.58
N MET A 385 2.53 -5.07 10.27
CA MET A 385 3.86 -4.83 9.72
C MET A 385 4.32 -6.05 8.94
N ILE A 386 4.85 -5.81 7.74
CA ILE A 386 5.53 -6.81 6.93
C ILE A 386 7.01 -6.70 7.20
N TYR A 387 7.65 -7.83 7.47
CA TYR A 387 9.08 -8.01 7.41
C TYR A 387 9.38 -9.20 6.53
N SER A 388 10.43 -9.16 5.70
CA SER A 388 10.99 -10.38 5.17
C SER A 388 12.05 -10.94 6.11
N LYS A 389 12.27 -12.25 6.06
CA LYS A 389 13.38 -12.88 6.78
C LYS A 389 14.71 -12.22 6.38
N PRO A 390 15.53 -11.74 7.33
CA PRO A 390 16.83 -11.16 7.04
C PRO A 390 17.75 -12.12 6.29
N VAL A 391 18.22 -11.69 5.12
CA VAL A 391 19.19 -12.44 4.31
C VAL A 391 20.59 -12.01 4.70
N TYR A 392 21.39 -12.96 5.19
CA TYR A 392 22.78 -12.72 5.59
C TYR A 392 23.69 -12.70 4.36
N LEU A 393 24.43 -11.61 4.17
CA LEU A 393 25.26 -11.38 2.98
C LEU A 393 26.69 -11.04 3.38
N LYS A 394 27.65 -11.75 2.77
CA LYS A 394 29.07 -11.41 2.87
C LYS A 394 29.39 -10.27 1.90
N LEU A 395 30.06 -9.23 2.39
CA LEU A 395 30.50 -8.12 1.56
C LEU A 395 31.76 -8.49 0.78
N LYS A 396 31.81 -8.09 -0.50
CA LYS A 396 33.04 -8.21 -1.32
C LYS A 396 34.16 -7.30 -0.78
N LYS A 397 33.77 -6.09 -0.37
CA LYS A 397 34.63 -5.11 0.29
C LYS A 397 34.05 -4.83 1.68
N PRO A 398 34.76 -5.10 2.79
CA PRO A 398 34.27 -4.72 4.11
C PRO A 398 34.02 -3.21 4.22
N ILE A 399 33.04 -2.80 5.03
CA ILE A 399 32.84 -1.39 5.37
C ILE A 399 33.78 -1.06 6.53
N GLU A 400 34.71 -0.14 6.30
CA GLU A 400 35.64 0.32 7.32
C GLU A 400 34.98 1.39 8.20
N ILE A 401 35.16 1.26 9.51
CA ILE A 401 34.65 2.20 10.52
C ILE A 401 35.78 2.61 11.46
N ASN A 402 35.78 3.86 11.86
CA ASN A 402 36.69 4.38 12.88
C ASN A 402 35.89 4.67 14.15
N LEU A 403 36.17 3.95 15.24
CA LEU A 403 35.48 4.11 16.52
C LEU A 403 36.21 5.10 17.45
N GLY A 404 37.48 5.41 17.12
CA GLY A 404 38.34 6.33 17.85
C GLY A 404 38.73 5.84 19.24
N GLU A 405 39.17 6.80 20.07
CA GLU A 405 39.52 6.56 21.47
C GLU A 405 38.25 6.24 22.30
N ILE A 406 38.34 5.16 23.08
CA ILE A 406 37.39 4.74 24.11
C ILE A 406 38.19 4.46 25.38
N CYS A 407 37.91 5.21 26.44
CA CYS A 407 38.62 5.09 27.73
C CYS A 407 37.69 4.67 28.85
N ARG A 408 38.27 4.08 29.89
CA ARG A 408 37.65 3.83 31.18
C ARG A 408 38.64 4.18 32.29
N LEU A 409 38.14 4.55 33.46
CA LEU A 409 38.97 4.77 34.63
C LEU A 409 39.54 3.42 35.11
N GLU A 410 40.84 3.36 35.37
CA GLU A 410 41.46 2.18 35.97
C GLU A 410 41.76 2.46 37.45
N PRO A 411 41.24 1.66 38.40
CA PRO A 411 41.49 1.85 39.81
C PRO A 411 42.98 1.68 40.14
N SER A 412 43.51 2.58 40.98
CA SER A 412 44.93 2.63 41.37
C SER A 412 45.45 1.29 41.94
N ASP A 413 44.59 0.46 42.50
CA ASP A 413 44.94 -0.80 43.18
C ASP A 413 45.21 -1.98 42.23
N THR A 414 45.08 -1.79 40.91
CA THR A 414 45.31 -2.85 39.89
C THR A 414 46.66 -2.77 39.18
N LEU A 415 47.51 -1.82 39.57
CA LEU A 415 48.85 -1.60 39.02
C LEU A 415 49.98 -2.19 39.91
N ALA A 416 49.63 -2.99 40.91
CA ALA A 416 50.55 -3.65 41.84
C ALA A 416 50.91 -5.07 41.41
#